data_AF-A0A9W8XDM0-F1
#
_entry.id   AF-A0A9W8XDM0-F1
#
_cell.length_a   1.000
_cell.length_b   1.000
_cell.length_c   1.000
_cell.angle_alpha   90.00
_cell.angle_beta   90.00
_cell.angle_gamma   90.00
#
_symmetry.space_group_name_H-M   'P 1'
#
loop_
_entity.id
_entity.type
_entity.pdbx_description
1 polymer ?
#
loop_
_entity_poly.entity_id
_entity_poly.type
_entity_poly.pdbx_seq_one_letter_code
_entity_poly.pdbx_strand_id
1 'polypeptide(L)'
;MSANDRYWRWKLQDSSDLNVFLPTVVDGSLEQFWRNAVHNYSMCQLTYGPDKLIAIWGLVRFLIGALKERYADGLWERNLEEQLAWHVVGCQQGNGQPSTRQEGLDAPTWSWASIHGEIVVPDRFAAIRDYQVVGHDGKEIAFDLIGTRKHPQGPGTWAEQLQQYEARVEEIEKLRLNNPQSSLKAPPEADDLSPIPRLRSPSIPIMGHIGKMILQKRTSVSDWTLTTFPIRGQGGYGVIKASPDIQPDNAGHVLILILAMSLDYSEGNRGRKKEESVKTYTGVGLMIDYNGPSESCNGHFVRKGAFRFNGTDFEVFRDTFIKIPKRHGIASGYDPEKGHKIWLD
;
A
#
# COMPACT_ATOMS: atom_id res chain seq x y z
N MET A 1 4.37 -19.18 21.81
CA MET A 1 4.45 -17.70 21.72
C MET A 1 5.90 -17.30 21.52
N SER A 2 6.21 -16.56 20.46
CA SER A 2 7.59 -16.15 20.15
C SER A 2 8.06 -15.01 21.08
N ALA A 3 9.37 -14.81 21.22
CA ALA A 3 9.91 -13.70 22.00
C ALA A 3 9.49 -12.32 21.43
N ASN A 4 9.36 -12.23 20.09
CA ASN A 4 8.89 -11.02 19.42
C ASN A 4 7.44 -10.67 19.78
N ASP A 5 6.55 -11.67 19.88
CA ASP A 5 5.14 -11.46 20.26
C ASP A 5 5.01 -10.88 21.69
N ARG A 6 5.86 -11.33 22.62
CA ARG A 6 5.92 -10.77 23.98
C ARG A 6 6.49 -9.34 24.03
N TYR A 7 7.54 -9.08 23.24
CA TYR A 7 8.15 -7.75 23.13
C TYR A 7 7.15 -6.70 22.63
N TRP A 8 6.41 -7.01 21.55
CA TRP A 8 5.41 -6.10 21.01
C TRP A 8 4.21 -5.92 21.96
N ARG A 9 3.73 -6.98 22.62
CA ARG A 9 2.66 -6.85 23.63
C ARG A 9 3.04 -5.96 24.81
N TRP A 10 4.29 -6.06 25.29
CA TRP A 10 4.80 -5.16 26.33
C TRP A 10 4.87 -3.71 25.83
N LYS A 11 5.39 -3.49 24.61
CA LYS A 11 5.47 -2.17 23.97
C LYS A 11 4.09 -1.51 23.80
N LEU A 12 3.04 -2.30 23.60
CA LEU A 12 1.64 -1.83 23.49
C LEU A 12 1.01 -1.47 24.84
N GLN A 13 1.41 -2.14 25.92
CA GLN A 13 0.86 -1.90 27.27
C GLN A 13 1.48 -0.69 27.96
N ASP A 14 2.74 -0.38 27.65
CA ASP A 14 3.53 0.71 28.27
C ASP A 14 3.36 2.06 27.54
N SER A 15 2.11 2.40 27.20
CA SER A 15 1.73 3.58 26.41
C SER A 15 2.01 4.95 27.06
N SER A 16 2.56 4.98 28.28
CA SER A 16 2.90 6.20 29.02
C SER A 16 4.22 6.84 28.59
N ASP A 17 5.16 6.08 28.02
CA ASP A 17 6.48 6.58 27.63
C ASP A 17 6.72 6.47 26.11
N LEU A 18 6.43 7.58 25.42
CA LEU A 18 6.61 7.76 23.97
C LEU A 18 8.05 7.52 23.47
N ASN A 19 9.05 7.58 24.36
CA ASN A 19 10.46 7.30 24.03
C ASN A 19 10.72 5.83 23.65
N VAL A 20 9.80 4.91 23.96
CA VAL A 20 9.95 3.47 23.64
C VAL A 20 9.59 3.17 22.17
N PHE A 21 8.85 4.05 21.49
CA PHE A 21 8.38 3.84 20.11
C PHE A 21 9.36 4.28 19.01
N LEU A 22 10.54 4.77 19.37
CA LEU A 22 11.59 5.06 18.40
C LEU A 22 12.02 3.76 17.69
N PRO A 23 12.47 3.84 16.42
CA PRO A 23 13.12 2.70 15.77
C PRO A 23 14.27 2.29 16.67
N THR A 24 14.16 1.11 17.27
CA THR A 24 15.29 0.56 18.00
C THR A 24 16.35 0.13 17.01
N VAL A 25 17.57 -0.15 17.47
CA VAL A 25 18.63 -0.78 16.66
C VAL A 25 18.13 -2.03 15.90
N VAL A 26 17.05 -2.67 16.38
CA VAL A 26 16.40 -3.84 15.77
C VAL A 26 15.65 -3.51 14.47
N ASP A 27 15.08 -2.32 14.33
CA ASP A 27 14.24 -1.97 13.18
C ASP A 27 15.04 -1.47 11.98
N GLY A 28 16.29 -1.03 12.13
CA GLY A 28 17.18 -0.63 11.02
C GLY A 28 16.74 0.63 10.21
N SER A 29 15.43 0.91 10.10
CA SER A 29 14.82 2.13 9.56
C SER A 29 13.37 2.27 10.04
N LEU A 30 12.83 3.49 9.97
CA LEU A 30 11.42 3.73 10.32
C LEU A 30 10.43 3.10 9.33
N GLU A 31 10.86 2.83 8.10
CA GLU A 31 10.06 2.10 7.11
C GLU A 31 9.86 0.64 7.54
N GLN A 32 10.94 0.00 7.98
CA GLN A 32 10.88 -1.34 8.54
C GLN A 32 10.09 -1.35 9.84
N PHE A 33 10.25 -0.34 10.69
CA PHE A 33 9.43 -0.18 11.90
C PHE A 33 7.94 -0.05 11.57
N TRP A 34 7.55 0.80 10.62
CA TRP A 34 6.16 0.95 10.17
C TRP A 34 5.61 -0.37 9.62
N ARG A 35 6.39 -1.05 8.76
CA ARG A 35 6.04 -2.36 8.23
C ARG A 35 5.84 -3.41 9.33
N ASN A 36 6.76 -3.44 10.30
CA ASN A 36 6.68 -4.32 11.46
C ASN A 36 5.44 -4.00 12.30
N ALA A 37 5.17 -2.73 12.55
CA ALA A 37 3.99 -2.29 13.29
C ALA A 37 2.72 -2.80 12.62
N VAL A 38 2.50 -2.49 11.33
CA VAL A 38 1.31 -2.95 10.59
C VAL A 38 1.19 -4.48 10.60
N HIS A 39 2.30 -5.20 10.33
CA HIS A 39 2.31 -6.66 10.35
C HIS A 39 1.92 -7.21 11.73
N ASN A 40 2.56 -6.76 12.80
CA ASN A 40 2.25 -7.22 14.16
C ASN A 40 0.84 -6.86 14.60
N TYR A 41 0.36 -5.64 14.32
CA TYR A 41 -1.02 -5.24 14.63
C TYR A 41 -2.04 -6.07 13.85
N SER A 42 -1.76 -6.40 12.59
CA SER A 42 -2.64 -7.23 11.76
C SER A 42 -2.69 -8.69 12.20
N MET A 43 -1.58 -9.20 12.74
CA MET A 43 -1.46 -10.54 13.32
C MET A 43 -2.19 -10.67 14.67
N CYS A 44 -2.38 -9.57 15.37
CA CYS A 44 -3.12 -9.56 16.62
C CYS A 44 -4.61 -9.83 16.34
N GLN A 45 -5.23 -10.70 17.15
CA GLN A 45 -6.68 -10.98 17.13
C GLN A 45 -7.44 -9.79 17.75
N LEU A 46 -7.26 -8.60 17.18
CA LEU A 46 -8.05 -7.42 17.54
C LEU A 46 -9.50 -7.73 17.15
N THR A 47 -10.33 -7.84 18.18
CA THR A 47 -11.65 -8.45 18.12
C THR A 47 -12.66 -7.55 17.37
N TYR A 48 -12.30 -6.28 17.15
CA TYR A 48 -13.08 -5.30 16.39
C TYR A 48 -12.21 -4.58 15.35
N GLY A 49 -12.72 -4.41 14.14
CA GLY A 49 -12.03 -3.74 13.03
C GLY A 49 -11.65 -2.27 13.24
N PRO A 50 -12.51 -1.43 13.84
CA PRO A 50 -12.18 -0.03 14.12
C PRO A 50 -10.98 0.11 15.06
N ASP A 51 -10.74 -0.89 15.90
CA ASP A 51 -9.63 -0.90 16.84
C ASP A 51 -8.28 -0.92 16.13
N LYS A 52 -8.19 -1.38 14.88
CA LYS A 52 -6.90 -1.40 14.14
C LYS A 52 -6.38 0.00 13.86
N LEU A 53 -7.23 0.85 13.29
CA LEU A 53 -6.86 2.22 12.96
C LEU A 53 -6.69 3.06 14.24
N ILE A 54 -7.53 2.81 15.26
CA ILE A 54 -7.40 3.48 16.57
C ILE A 54 -6.11 3.05 17.28
N ALA A 55 -5.78 1.76 17.29
CA ALA A 55 -4.58 1.24 17.95
C ALA A 55 -3.30 1.78 17.30
N ILE A 56 -3.26 1.84 15.96
CA ILE A 56 -2.09 2.40 15.26
C ILE A 56 -2.06 3.93 15.29
N TRP A 57 -3.20 4.61 15.53
CA TRP A 57 -3.27 6.08 15.55
C TRP A 57 -2.32 6.69 16.58
N GLY A 58 -2.17 6.08 17.76
CA GLY A 58 -1.22 6.54 18.78
C GLY A 58 0.21 6.65 18.22
N LEU A 59 0.61 5.68 17.39
CA LEU A 59 1.89 5.69 16.70
C LEU A 59 1.92 6.70 15.56
N VAL A 60 0.85 6.77 14.76
CA VAL A 60 0.75 7.68 13.62
C VAL A 60 0.83 9.15 14.05
N ARG A 61 0.21 9.53 15.16
CA ARG A 61 0.26 10.92 15.68
C ARG A 61 1.69 11.41 15.90
N PHE A 62 2.53 10.53 16.43
CA PHE A 62 3.95 10.80 16.62
C PHE A 62 4.66 10.97 15.27
N LEU A 63 4.34 10.10 14.33
CA LEU A 63 4.93 10.07 13.00
C LEU A 63 4.52 11.26 12.13
N ILE A 64 3.24 11.68 12.10
CA ILE A 64 2.77 12.80 11.27
C ILE A 64 3.59 14.07 11.50
N GLY A 65 3.88 14.41 12.77
CA GLY A 65 4.69 15.59 13.10
C GLY A 65 6.15 15.48 12.65
N ALA A 66 6.72 14.28 12.68
CA ALA A 66 8.09 14.01 12.24
C ALA A 66 8.21 14.05 10.71
N LEU A 67 7.28 13.39 10.03
CA LEU A 67 7.33 13.12 8.59
C LEU A 67 6.77 14.28 7.77
N LYS A 68 5.90 15.08 8.39
CA LYS A 68 5.11 16.14 7.74
C LYS A 68 4.35 15.57 6.54
N GLU A 69 3.80 14.38 6.73
CA GLU A 69 3.11 13.62 5.69
C GLU A 69 1.65 13.40 6.09
N ARG A 70 0.75 13.49 5.11
CA ARG A 70 -0.68 13.20 5.33
C ARG A 70 -0.87 11.70 5.47
N TYR A 71 -1.80 11.33 6.34
CA TYR A 71 -2.16 9.94 6.62
C TYR A 71 -3.68 9.78 6.57
N ALA A 72 -4.15 8.69 5.98
CA ALA A 72 -5.55 8.33 5.94
C ALA A 72 -5.71 6.81 5.95
N ASP A 73 -6.63 6.30 6.76
CA ASP A 73 -7.10 4.90 6.76
C ASP A 73 -6.00 3.85 6.55
N GLY A 74 -4.90 3.95 7.30
CA GLY A 74 -3.84 2.96 7.26
C GLY A 74 -2.66 3.32 6.36
N LEU A 75 -2.75 4.32 5.50
CA LEU A 75 -1.74 4.63 4.48
C LEU A 75 -1.26 6.08 4.58
N TRP A 76 -0.04 6.31 4.12
CA TRP A 76 0.55 7.64 3.98
C TRP A 76 0.34 8.19 2.56
N GLU A 77 0.31 9.50 2.38
CA GLU A 77 0.00 10.10 1.08
C GLU A 77 1.16 10.02 0.07
N ARG A 78 2.40 9.97 0.52
CA ARG A 78 3.57 9.95 -0.37
C ARG A 78 3.81 8.55 -0.93
N ASN A 79 4.04 8.46 -2.23
CA ASN A 79 4.18 7.19 -2.95
C ASN A 79 3.01 6.23 -2.63
N LEU A 80 1.80 6.79 -2.56
CA LEU A 80 0.60 6.05 -2.19
C LEU A 80 0.34 4.89 -3.14
N GLU A 81 0.73 5.01 -4.41
CA GLU A 81 0.63 3.95 -5.42
C GLU A 81 1.51 2.73 -5.10
N GLU A 82 2.65 2.88 -4.42
CA GLU A 82 3.37 1.72 -3.89
C GLU A 82 2.62 1.13 -2.70
N GLN A 83 2.17 1.99 -1.77
CA GLN A 83 1.52 1.55 -0.54
C GLN A 83 0.21 0.80 -0.77
N LEU A 84 -0.54 1.20 -1.79
CA LEU A 84 -1.74 0.49 -2.22
C LEU A 84 -1.42 -0.97 -2.54
N ALA A 85 -0.19 -1.36 -2.89
CA ALA A 85 0.17 -2.76 -3.12
C ALA A 85 0.51 -3.57 -1.85
N TRP A 86 0.01 -3.18 -0.66
CA TRP A 86 -0.02 -4.06 0.51
C TRP A 86 -0.71 -5.38 0.17
N HIS A 87 -0.46 -6.45 0.92
CA HIS A 87 -1.08 -7.75 0.61
C HIS A 87 -1.29 -8.62 1.85
N VAL A 88 -2.20 -9.58 1.71
CA VAL A 88 -2.48 -10.60 2.72
C VAL A 88 -1.60 -11.82 2.48
N VAL A 89 -0.89 -12.25 3.51
CA VAL A 89 -0.06 -13.46 3.44
C VAL A 89 -0.96 -14.69 3.41
N GLY A 90 -0.88 -15.46 2.32
CA GLY A 90 -1.56 -16.75 2.19
C GLY A 90 -3.10 -16.71 2.25
N CYS A 91 -3.73 -15.53 2.14
CA CYS A 91 -5.16 -15.35 2.44
C CYS A 91 -5.52 -15.84 3.86
N GLN A 92 -4.64 -15.61 4.83
CA GLN A 92 -4.77 -16.11 6.21
C GLN A 92 -4.73 -14.99 7.23
N GLN A 93 -5.30 -15.28 8.40
CA GLN A 93 -5.18 -14.54 9.64
C GLN A 93 -4.01 -15.10 10.47
N GLY A 94 -3.60 -14.37 11.52
CA GLY A 94 -2.51 -14.79 12.39
C GLY A 94 -2.73 -16.09 13.19
N ASN A 95 -3.97 -16.60 13.21
CA ASN A 95 -4.33 -17.90 13.80
C ASN A 95 -4.47 -19.02 12.75
N GLY A 96 -4.15 -18.76 11.48
CA GLY A 96 -4.29 -19.70 10.37
C GLY A 96 -5.70 -19.80 9.77
N GLN A 97 -6.70 -19.07 10.28
CA GLN A 97 -8.02 -19.02 9.67
C GLN A 97 -7.99 -18.23 8.35
N PRO A 98 -8.91 -18.48 7.40
CA PRO A 98 -9.00 -17.69 6.18
C PRO A 98 -9.20 -16.20 6.47
N SER A 99 -8.53 -15.33 5.72
CA SER A 99 -8.76 -13.89 5.81
C SER A 99 -10.19 -13.54 5.42
N THR A 100 -10.73 -12.50 6.06
CA THR A 100 -12.13 -12.06 5.84
C THR A 100 -12.19 -10.55 5.70
N ARG A 101 -13.17 -10.05 4.95
CA ARG A 101 -13.48 -8.62 4.94
C ARG A 101 -14.24 -8.30 6.23
N GLN A 102 -13.87 -7.21 6.88
CA GLN A 102 -14.53 -6.80 8.10
C GLN A 102 -15.86 -6.12 7.74
N GLU A 103 -16.96 -6.83 7.97
CA GLU A 103 -18.31 -6.30 7.77
C GLU A 103 -18.62 -5.20 8.81
N GLY A 104 -19.27 -4.12 8.37
CA GLY A 104 -19.68 -3.01 9.25
C GLY A 104 -18.55 -2.07 9.67
N LEU A 105 -17.34 -2.22 9.12
CA LEU A 105 -16.26 -1.25 9.27
C LEU A 105 -16.39 -0.19 8.16
N ASP A 106 -16.47 1.09 8.55
CA ASP A 106 -16.44 2.23 7.62
C ASP A 106 -15.03 2.50 7.04
N ALA A 107 -14.29 1.45 6.68
CA ALA A 107 -12.96 1.55 6.08
C ALA A 107 -13.04 1.32 4.56
N PRO A 108 -12.44 2.20 3.73
CA PRO A 108 -12.33 2.00 2.29
C PRO A 108 -11.66 0.68 1.93
N THR A 109 -11.98 0.08 0.77
CA THR A 109 -11.45 -1.26 0.45
C THR A 109 -9.95 -1.26 0.15
N TRP A 110 -9.39 -0.11 -0.20
CA TRP A 110 -7.95 0.11 -0.33
C TRP A 110 -7.21 0.23 1.01
N SER A 111 -7.92 0.40 2.13
CA SER A 111 -7.32 0.36 3.46
C SER A 111 -6.97 -1.07 3.85
N TRP A 112 -5.76 -1.30 4.35
CA TRP A 112 -5.40 -2.60 4.92
C TRP A 112 -6.23 -2.95 6.16
N ALA A 113 -6.83 -1.97 6.83
CA ALA A 113 -7.72 -2.20 7.95
C ALA A 113 -9.05 -2.82 7.53
N SER A 114 -9.43 -2.74 6.24
CA SER A 114 -10.67 -3.35 5.72
C SER A 114 -10.65 -4.88 5.73
N ILE A 115 -9.47 -5.50 5.91
CA ILE A 115 -9.28 -6.95 5.93
C ILE A 115 -8.83 -7.41 7.31
N HIS A 116 -9.41 -8.51 7.79
CA HIS A 116 -8.88 -9.29 8.89
C HIS A 116 -7.98 -10.40 8.33
N GLY A 117 -6.66 -10.17 8.39
CA GLY A 117 -5.64 -11.05 7.83
C GLY A 117 -4.23 -10.61 8.24
N GLU A 118 -3.23 -11.44 7.96
CA GLU A 118 -1.81 -11.10 8.10
C GLU A 118 -1.39 -10.16 6.96
N ILE A 119 -1.17 -8.90 7.28
CA ILE A 119 -0.88 -7.84 6.31
C ILE A 119 0.62 -7.59 6.22
N VAL A 120 1.12 -7.49 4.98
CA VAL A 120 2.45 -6.97 4.67
C VAL A 120 2.33 -5.75 3.77
N VAL A 121 2.90 -4.63 4.23
CA VAL A 121 3.02 -3.39 3.45
C VAL A 121 4.35 -3.35 2.70
N PRO A 122 4.38 -2.82 1.46
CA PRO A 122 5.61 -2.69 0.69
C PRO A 122 6.47 -1.54 1.22
N ASP A 123 7.73 -1.53 0.81
CA ASP A 123 8.60 -0.38 0.99
C ASP A 123 8.23 0.72 -0.02
N ARG A 124 7.94 1.90 0.49
CA ARG A 124 7.48 3.07 -0.28
C ARG A 124 8.55 3.72 -1.14
N PHE A 125 9.83 3.48 -0.84
CA PHE A 125 10.97 4.13 -1.51
C PHE A 125 11.87 3.12 -2.22
N ALA A 126 11.48 1.85 -2.29
CA ALA A 126 12.34 0.77 -2.78
C ALA A 126 12.75 0.89 -4.25
N ALA A 127 11.98 1.58 -5.10
CA ALA A 127 12.30 1.70 -6.52
C ALA A 127 11.79 3.03 -7.09
N ILE A 128 12.64 3.69 -7.88
CA ILE A 128 12.20 4.76 -8.78
C ILE A 128 11.40 4.10 -9.91
N ARG A 129 10.21 4.64 -10.17
CA ARG A 129 9.27 4.10 -11.16
C ARG A 129 9.27 4.97 -12.41
N ASP A 130 9.30 4.33 -13.58
CA ASP A 130 9.20 5.02 -14.87
C ASP A 130 7.73 5.39 -15.17
N TYR A 131 6.80 4.57 -14.69
CA TYR A 131 5.36 4.79 -14.76
C TYR A 131 4.75 4.66 -13.37
N GLN A 132 3.90 5.62 -13.02
CA GLN A 132 3.06 5.64 -11.83
C GLN A 132 1.67 6.13 -12.23
N VAL A 133 0.65 5.60 -11.56
CA VAL A 133 -0.71 6.15 -11.68
C VAL A 133 -0.76 7.57 -11.13
N VAL A 134 -1.65 8.36 -11.70
CA VAL A 134 -1.86 9.76 -11.33
C VAL A 134 -3.32 9.99 -10.96
N GLY A 135 -3.61 11.08 -10.27
CA GLY A 135 -4.97 11.56 -10.05
C GLY A 135 -5.65 11.99 -11.35
N HIS A 136 -6.94 12.28 -11.28
CA HIS A 136 -7.70 12.75 -12.45
C HIS A 136 -7.24 14.10 -12.99
N ASP A 137 -6.48 14.86 -12.19
CA ASP A 137 -5.83 16.13 -12.53
C ASP A 137 -4.41 15.94 -13.10
N GLY A 138 -3.93 14.70 -13.21
CA GLY A 138 -2.61 14.35 -13.72
C GLY A 138 -1.46 14.52 -12.72
N LYS A 139 -1.75 14.79 -11.44
CA LYS A 139 -0.74 14.86 -10.36
C LYS A 139 -0.65 13.55 -9.59
N GLU A 140 0.25 13.45 -8.63
CA GLU A 140 0.30 12.31 -7.70
C GLU A 140 -1.08 12.04 -7.09
N ILE A 141 -1.45 10.76 -6.94
CA ILE A 141 -2.68 10.38 -6.26
C ILE A 141 -2.61 10.83 -4.80
N ALA A 142 -3.72 11.35 -4.27
CA ALA A 142 -3.75 11.94 -2.93
C ALA A 142 -5.10 11.72 -2.26
N PHE A 143 -5.13 11.82 -0.93
CA PHE A 143 -6.38 11.72 -0.18
C PHE A 143 -7.18 13.02 -0.27
N ASP A 144 -8.50 12.90 -0.30
CA ASP A 144 -9.42 14.02 -0.09
C ASP A 144 -9.83 14.05 1.39
N LEU A 145 -9.13 14.86 2.20
CA LEU A 145 -9.35 14.93 3.66
C LEU A 145 -10.13 16.19 4.05
N ILE A 146 -10.91 16.08 5.12
CA ILE A 146 -11.65 17.19 5.71
C ILE A 146 -10.72 17.99 6.62
N GLY A 147 -10.56 19.29 6.36
CA GLY A 147 -9.95 20.24 7.29
C GLY A 147 -8.44 20.07 7.55
N THR A 148 -7.76 19.09 6.94
CA THR A 148 -6.32 18.91 7.12
C THR A 148 -5.52 19.87 6.26
N ARG A 149 -4.54 20.55 6.85
CA ARG A 149 -3.57 21.37 6.09
C ARG A 149 -2.65 20.45 5.29
N LYS A 150 -2.34 20.84 4.04
CA LYS A 150 -1.23 20.23 3.32
C LYS A 150 0.07 20.68 3.98
N HIS A 151 0.78 19.75 4.60
CA HIS A 151 2.13 20.02 5.08
C HIS A 151 3.08 20.14 3.87
N PRO A 152 4.11 21.01 3.92
CA PRO A 152 5.20 20.96 2.95
C PRO A 152 5.77 19.55 2.96
N GLN A 153 5.95 18.94 1.78
CA GLN A 153 6.55 17.60 1.69
C GLN A 153 7.87 17.58 2.46
N GLY A 154 7.98 16.66 3.42
CA GLY A 154 9.20 16.42 4.19
C GLY A 154 10.34 15.87 3.33
N PRO A 155 11.55 15.69 3.90
CA PRO A 155 12.74 15.15 3.23
C PRO A 155 12.49 13.90 2.37
N GLY A 156 13.39 13.66 1.41
CA GLY A 156 13.22 12.69 0.33
C GLY A 156 12.99 11.25 0.77
N THR A 157 13.49 10.84 1.94
CA THR A 157 13.33 9.49 2.47
C THR A 157 12.99 9.50 3.96
N TRP A 158 12.34 8.44 4.45
CA TRP A 158 12.06 8.29 5.89
C TRP A 158 13.33 8.20 6.74
N ALA A 159 14.47 7.80 6.16
CA ALA A 159 15.77 7.81 6.83
C ALA A 159 16.31 9.24 7.04
N GLU A 160 16.19 10.11 6.03
CA GLU A 160 16.54 11.53 6.16
C GLU A 160 15.61 12.25 7.15
N GLN A 161 14.32 11.91 7.14
CA GLN A 161 13.32 12.45 8.07
C GLN A 161 13.60 12.04 9.52
N LEU A 162 14.03 10.80 9.73
CA LEU A 162 14.47 10.29 11.02
C LEU A 162 15.69 11.01 11.57
N GLN A 163 16.74 11.21 10.77
CA GLN A 163 17.94 11.91 11.26
C GLN A 163 17.60 13.32 11.75
N GLN A 164 16.72 14.02 11.03
CA GLN A 164 16.22 15.33 11.45
C GLN A 164 15.35 15.25 12.71
N TYR A 165 14.59 14.17 12.85
CA TYR A 165 13.74 13.92 14.01
C TYR A 165 14.55 13.53 15.26
N GLU A 166 15.49 12.59 15.16
CA GLU A 166 16.41 12.17 16.22
C GLU A 166 17.24 13.35 16.71
N ALA A 167 17.78 14.18 15.80
CA ALA A 167 18.48 15.40 16.16
C ALA A 167 17.59 16.38 16.95
N ARG A 168 16.31 16.50 16.57
CA ARG A 168 15.32 17.29 17.33
C ARG A 168 15.00 16.68 18.69
N VAL A 169 14.85 15.37 18.80
CA VAL A 169 14.60 14.70 20.08
C VAL A 169 15.80 14.87 21.01
N GLU A 170 17.03 14.68 20.52
CA GLU A 170 18.23 14.93 21.32
C GLU A 170 18.32 16.39 21.78
N GLU A 171 17.97 17.35 20.92
CA GLU A 171 17.91 18.76 21.28
C GLU A 171 16.88 19.01 22.39
N ILE A 172 15.69 18.41 22.29
CA ILE A 172 14.62 18.47 23.29
C ILE A 172 15.04 17.80 24.61
N GLU A 173 15.73 16.66 24.56
CA GLU A 173 16.24 15.98 25.75
C GLU A 173 17.34 16.79 26.46
N LYS A 174 18.23 17.43 25.70
CA LYS A 174 19.21 18.38 26.23
C LYS A 174 18.52 19.56 26.91
N LEU A 175 17.43 20.07 26.33
CA LEU A 175 16.61 21.13 26.94
C LEU A 175 15.90 20.66 28.23
N ARG A 176 15.41 19.42 28.28
CA ARG A 176 14.82 18.80 29.49
C ARG A 176 15.82 18.64 30.62
N LEU A 177 17.04 18.18 30.32
CA LEU A 177 18.13 18.05 31.29
C LEU A 177 18.47 19.41 31.93
N ASN A 178 18.31 20.50 31.17
CA ASN A 178 18.59 21.86 31.63
C ASN A 178 17.42 22.51 32.39
N ASN A 179 16.18 22.03 32.23
CA ASN A 179 15.02 22.55 32.96
C ASN A 179 13.97 21.45 33.26
N PRO A 180 14.13 20.71 34.36
CA PRO A 180 13.33 19.52 34.65
C PRO A 180 11.86 19.78 35.02
N GLN A 181 11.47 21.05 35.27
CA GLN A 181 10.08 21.43 35.54
C GLN A 181 9.28 21.79 34.27
N SER A 182 9.92 21.80 33.10
CA SER A 182 9.24 22.02 31.83
C SER A 182 8.48 20.74 31.43
N SER A 183 7.15 20.75 31.62
CA SER A 183 6.28 19.78 30.95
C SER A 183 6.44 19.94 29.44
N LEU A 184 6.92 18.92 28.74
CA LEU A 184 6.85 18.93 27.28
C LEU A 184 5.37 18.94 26.90
N LYS A 185 4.88 20.08 26.45
CA LYS A 185 3.71 20.09 25.59
C LYS A 185 4.12 19.33 24.33
N ALA A 186 3.24 18.46 23.85
CA ALA A 186 3.40 17.92 22.51
C ALA A 186 3.66 19.10 21.54
N PRO A 187 4.38 18.91 20.43
CA PRO A 187 4.52 19.95 19.43
C PRO A 187 3.13 20.58 19.20
N PRO A 188 2.99 21.91 19.08
CA PRO A 188 1.67 22.54 18.97
C PRO A 188 0.83 21.97 17.81
N GLU A 189 1.47 21.35 16.81
CA GLU A 189 0.85 20.61 15.70
C GLU A 189 0.18 19.28 16.12
N ALA A 190 0.57 18.66 17.24
CA ALA A 190 0.07 17.38 17.73
C ALA A 190 -1.22 17.48 18.57
N ASP A 191 -1.52 18.67 19.11
CA ASP A 191 -2.79 18.96 19.81
C ASP A 191 -3.96 19.19 18.83
N ASP A 192 -3.68 19.71 17.62
CA ASP A 192 -4.66 19.91 16.53
C ASP A 192 -5.05 18.60 15.80
N LEU A 193 -4.33 17.50 16.08
CA LEU A 193 -4.58 16.15 15.52
C LEU A 193 -5.53 15.32 16.40
N SER A 194 -6.49 15.95 17.08
CA SER A 194 -7.34 15.30 18.09
C SER A 194 -8.19 14.13 17.53
N PRO A 195 -8.70 14.20 16.28
CA PRO A 195 -9.28 13.04 15.61
C PRO A 195 -8.37 12.45 14.51
N ILE A 196 -8.50 11.13 14.27
CA ILE A 196 -8.00 10.49 13.04
C ILE A 196 -8.53 11.30 11.83
N PRO A 197 -7.67 11.70 10.87
CA PRO A 197 -8.08 12.43 9.69
C PRO A 197 -9.24 11.75 8.99
N ARG A 198 -10.32 12.49 8.76
CA ARG A 198 -11.50 11.96 8.07
C ARG A 198 -11.43 12.26 6.59
N LEU A 199 -11.69 11.24 5.79
CA LEU A 199 -11.90 11.38 4.36
C LEU A 199 -13.19 12.14 4.08
N ARG A 200 -13.14 13.10 3.14
CA ARG A 200 -14.33 13.71 2.53
C ARG A 200 -14.99 12.72 1.57
N SER A 201 -14.17 11.93 0.88
CA SER A 201 -14.57 10.88 -0.04
C SER A 201 -13.75 9.61 0.27
N PRO A 202 -14.38 8.44 0.45
CA PRO A 202 -13.65 7.19 0.62
C PRO A 202 -12.89 6.80 -0.67
N SER A 203 -13.30 7.34 -1.81
CA SER A 203 -12.74 7.01 -3.11
C SER A 203 -11.50 7.83 -3.45
N ILE A 204 -10.44 7.15 -3.91
CA ILE A 204 -9.23 7.78 -4.47
C ILE A 204 -9.42 7.91 -6.00
N PRO A 205 -9.34 9.12 -6.58
CA PRO A 205 -9.38 9.28 -8.03
C PRO A 205 -8.06 8.78 -8.63
N ILE A 206 -8.14 7.78 -9.50
CA ILE A 206 -6.97 7.18 -10.16
C ILE A 206 -7.16 7.27 -11.68
N MET A 207 -6.09 7.62 -12.38
CA MET A 207 -5.92 7.46 -13.81
C MET A 207 -4.85 6.39 -14.04
N GLY A 208 -5.27 5.23 -14.57
CA GLY A 208 -4.38 4.09 -14.74
C GLY A 208 -4.87 3.01 -15.71
N HIS A 209 -3.96 2.13 -16.11
CA HIS A 209 -4.24 1.03 -17.04
C HIS A 209 -4.95 -0.13 -16.36
N ILE A 210 -6.12 -0.49 -16.87
CA ILE A 210 -6.91 -1.65 -16.42
C ILE A 210 -6.84 -2.75 -17.47
N GLY A 211 -6.53 -3.98 -17.03
CA GLY A 211 -6.52 -5.16 -17.86
C GLY A 211 -7.35 -6.31 -17.30
N LYS A 212 -7.53 -7.36 -18.10
CA LYS A 212 -8.21 -8.61 -17.69
C LYS A 212 -7.25 -9.78 -17.74
N MET A 213 -7.07 -10.46 -16.61
CA MET A 213 -6.21 -11.63 -16.47
C MET A 213 -6.97 -12.82 -15.88
N ILE A 214 -6.33 -13.98 -15.83
CA ILE A 214 -6.85 -15.18 -15.17
C ILE A 214 -6.10 -15.40 -13.87
N LEU A 215 -6.83 -15.44 -12.76
CA LEU A 215 -6.30 -15.79 -11.45
C LEU A 215 -6.42 -17.30 -11.23
N GLN A 216 -5.32 -17.95 -10.89
CA GLN A 216 -5.25 -19.40 -10.67
C GLN A 216 -4.45 -19.73 -9.42
N LYS A 217 -4.83 -20.81 -8.71
CA LYS A 217 -4.08 -21.34 -7.58
C LYS A 217 -3.09 -22.39 -8.08
N ARG A 218 -1.80 -22.20 -7.81
CA ARG A 218 -0.77 -23.18 -8.15
C ARG A 218 -0.81 -24.33 -7.12
N THR A 219 -1.13 -25.52 -7.58
CA THR A 219 -1.29 -26.72 -6.73
C THR A 219 -0.03 -27.15 -5.97
N SER A 220 1.16 -26.84 -6.48
CA SER A 220 2.43 -27.28 -5.87
C SER A 220 2.93 -26.41 -4.71
N VAL A 221 2.57 -25.13 -4.67
CA VAL A 221 3.10 -24.16 -3.67
C VAL A 221 1.96 -23.44 -2.92
N SER A 222 0.70 -23.70 -3.28
CA SER A 222 -0.48 -22.97 -2.78
C SER A 222 -0.45 -21.45 -3.01
N ASP A 223 0.46 -20.96 -3.86
CA ASP A 223 0.55 -19.56 -4.28
C ASP A 223 -0.48 -19.26 -5.37
N TRP A 224 -1.04 -18.06 -5.33
CA TRP A 224 -1.90 -17.53 -6.38
C TRP A 224 -1.09 -16.85 -7.46
N THR A 225 -1.52 -17.01 -8.70
CA THR A 225 -0.83 -16.46 -9.86
C THR A 225 -1.78 -15.87 -10.89
N LEU A 226 -1.35 -14.81 -11.55
CA LEU A 226 -2.01 -14.21 -12.69
C LEU A 226 -1.33 -14.68 -13.97
N THR A 227 -2.15 -15.08 -14.93
CA THR A 227 -1.72 -15.49 -16.27
C THR A 227 -2.57 -14.79 -17.33
N THR A 228 -1.98 -14.60 -18.51
CA THR A 228 -2.71 -14.14 -19.69
C THR A 228 -3.34 -15.33 -20.40
N PHE A 229 -4.25 -15.05 -21.33
CA PHE A 229 -4.73 -16.07 -22.24
C PHE A 229 -3.55 -16.54 -23.11
N PRO A 230 -3.39 -17.86 -23.36
CA PRO A 230 -2.42 -18.32 -24.33
C PRO A 230 -2.80 -17.75 -25.71
N ILE A 231 -2.01 -16.80 -26.19
CA ILE A 231 -2.07 -16.36 -27.59
C ILE A 231 -1.53 -17.53 -28.42
N ARG A 232 -2.33 -18.03 -29.38
CA ARG A 232 -1.92 -19.15 -30.24
C ARG A 232 -0.56 -18.84 -30.88
N GLY A 233 0.45 -19.67 -30.60
CA GLY A 233 1.75 -19.61 -31.25
C GLY A 233 2.85 -18.85 -30.50
N GLN A 234 2.57 -18.22 -29.36
CA GLN A 234 3.59 -17.67 -28.47
C GLN A 234 3.58 -18.42 -27.14
N GLY A 235 4.75 -18.90 -26.70
CA GLY A 235 4.92 -19.53 -25.39
C GLY A 235 4.34 -18.63 -24.31
N GLY A 236 3.66 -19.22 -23.32
CA GLY A 236 2.90 -18.48 -22.32
C GLY A 236 3.70 -17.32 -21.72
N TYR A 237 3.11 -16.13 -21.78
CA TYR A 237 3.62 -14.94 -21.11
C TYR A 237 3.72 -15.19 -19.61
N GLY A 238 4.78 -14.64 -18.99
CA GLY A 238 5.25 -15.01 -17.65
C GLY A 238 4.17 -15.07 -16.56
N VAL A 239 4.35 -15.99 -15.61
CA VAL A 239 3.44 -16.19 -14.49
C VAL A 239 3.72 -15.16 -13.40
N ILE A 240 2.75 -14.29 -13.11
CA ILE A 240 2.89 -13.22 -12.11
C ILE A 240 2.36 -13.72 -10.76
N LYS A 241 3.09 -13.48 -9.66
CA LYS A 241 2.61 -13.81 -8.32
C LYS A 241 1.53 -12.83 -7.88
N ALA A 242 0.44 -13.36 -7.33
CA ALA A 242 -0.68 -12.56 -6.84
C ALA A 242 -1.04 -12.95 -5.40
N SER A 243 -1.67 -12.01 -4.70
CA SER A 243 -2.09 -12.13 -3.32
C SER A 243 -3.52 -11.59 -3.19
N PRO A 244 -4.53 -12.45 -3.37
CA PRO A 244 -5.93 -12.10 -3.13
C PRO A 244 -6.12 -11.70 -1.66
N ASP A 245 -6.96 -10.70 -1.41
CA ASP A 245 -7.26 -10.25 -0.05
C ASP A 245 -8.02 -11.34 0.75
N ILE A 246 -8.87 -12.10 0.06
CA ILE A 246 -9.64 -13.24 0.58
C ILE A 246 -9.45 -14.40 -0.38
N GLN A 247 -9.45 -15.63 0.14
CA GLN A 247 -9.36 -16.82 -0.69
C GLN A 247 -10.52 -16.86 -1.71
N PRO A 248 -10.24 -16.82 -3.03
CA PRO A 248 -11.24 -17.01 -4.06
C PRO A 248 -11.83 -18.42 -4.01
N ASP A 249 -13.15 -18.52 -4.20
CA ASP A 249 -13.83 -19.82 -4.29
C ASP A 249 -13.37 -20.61 -5.52
N ASN A 250 -13.18 -19.92 -6.65
CA ASN A 250 -12.77 -20.51 -7.93
C ASN A 250 -11.68 -19.67 -8.60
N ALA A 251 -10.82 -20.34 -9.37
CA ALA A 251 -9.96 -19.68 -10.35
C ALA A 251 -10.85 -19.03 -11.43
N GLY A 252 -10.52 -17.81 -11.85
CA GLY A 252 -11.42 -17.04 -12.70
C GLY A 252 -10.81 -15.76 -13.25
N HIS A 253 -11.63 -15.05 -14.03
CA HIS A 253 -11.24 -13.75 -14.56
C HIS A 253 -11.21 -12.70 -13.46
N VAL A 254 -10.16 -11.90 -13.46
CA VAL A 254 -10.02 -10.74 -12.58
C VAL A 254 -9.63 -9.52 -13.39
N LEU A 255 -10.05 -8.35 -12.93
CA LEU A 255 -9.51 -7.10 -13.42
C LEU A 255 -8.23 -6.78 -12.66
N ILE A 256 -7.26 -6.26 -13.39
CA ILE A 256 -6.02 -5.76 -12.82
C ILE A 256 -5.90 -4.26 -13.08
N LEU A 257 -5.30 -3.53 -12.15
CA LEU A 257 -4.88 -2.15 -12.29
C LEU A 257 -3.37 -2.09 -12.07
N ILE A 258 -2.63 -1.56 -13.05
CA ILE A 258 -1.20 -1.30 -12.86
C ILE A 258 -1.05 0.01 -12.09
N LEU A 259 -0.41 -0.06 -10.92
CA LEU A 259 -0.15 1.11 -10.06
C LEU A 259 1.18 1.77 -10.40
N ALA A 260 2.24 0.98 -10.53
CA ALA A 260 3.55 1.49 -10.90
C ALA A 260 4.42 0.43 -11.57
N MET A 261 5.31 0.86 -12.47
CA MET A 261 6.28 -0.02 -13.12
C MET A 261 7.55 0.72 -13.54
N SER A 262 8.65 -0.02 -13.65
CA SER A 262 9.93 0.45 -14.16
C SER A 262 10.59 -0.61 -15.04
N LEU A 263 11.36 -0.18 -16.03
CA LEU A 263 12.18 -1.06 -16.85
C LEU A 263 13.33 -1.63 -16.02
N ASP A 264 13.53 -2.94 -16.09
CA ASP A 264 14.72 -3.58 -15.51
C ASP A 264 15.91 -3.35 -16.44
N TYR A 265 16.91 -2.62 -15.97
CA TYR A 265 18.19 -2.52 -16.66
C TYR A 265 19.03 -3.75 -16.33
N SER A 266 19.04 -4.76 -17.20
CA SER A 266 20.02 -5.83 -17.08
C SER A 266 21.40 -5.27 -17.46
N GLU A 267 22.28 -5.02 -16.49
CA GLU A 267 23.69 -4.75 -16.79
C GLU A 267 24.30 -5.98 -17.46
N GLY A 268 24.59 -5.87 -18.76
CA GLY A 268 25.38 -6.87 -19.45
C GLY A 268 26.78 -6.92 -18.84
N ASN A 269 27.20 -8.10 -18.39
CA ASN A 269 28.60 -8.36 -18.01
C ASN A 269 29.51 -7.81 -19.13
N ARG A 270 30.26 -6.74 -18.83
CA ARG A 270 31.16 -6.00 -19.74
C ARG A 270 30.48 -5.24 -20.88
N GLY A 271 29.83 -4.11 -20.57
CA GLY A 271 29.82 -2.90 -21.40
C GLY A 271 29.31 -2.98 -22.85
N ARG A 272 28.75 -4.12 -23.27
CA ARG A 272 28.12 -4.31 -24.58
C ARG A 272 26.62 -4.44 -24.34
N LYS A 273 25.85 -3.45 -24.78
CA LYS A 273 24.39 -3.56 -24.87
C LYS A 273 24.08 -4.82 -25.67
N LYS A 274 23.39 -5.80 -25.07
CA LYS A 274 22.77 -6.89 -25.85
C LYS A 274 21.63 -6.24 -26.64
N GLU A 275 21.87 -6.02 -27.93
CA GLU A 275 20.93 -5.42 -28.90
C GLU A 275 19.61 -6.21 -29.05
N GLU A 276 19.47 -7.38 -28.42
CA GLU A 276 18.29 -8.26 -28.49
C GLU A 276 17.79 -8.72 -27.11
N SER A 277 18.04 -7.96 -26.04
CA SER A 277 17.42 -8.29 -24.74
C SER A 277 15.95 -7.84 -24.71
N VAL A 278 15.04 -8.78 -24.47
CA VAL A 278 13.63 -8.49 -24.20
C VAL A 278 13.56 -7.54 -23.01
N LYS A 279 12.90 -6.40 -23.19
CA LYS A 279 12.69 -5.41 -22.13
C LYS A 279 11.75 -5.99 -21.08
N THR A 280 12.28 -6.24 -19.89
CA THR A 280 11.48 -6.70 -18.75
C THR A 280 11.21 -5.58 -17.78
N TYR A 281 10.12 -5.70 -17.03
CA TYR A 281 9.64 -4.69 -16.11
C TYR A 281 9.43 -5.28 -14.72
N THR A 282 9.65 -4.43 -13.73
CA THR A 282 9.30 -4.65 -12.32
C THR A 282 8.27 -3.63 -11.89
N GLY A 283 7.29 -4.06 -11.11
CA GLY A 283 6.22 -3.17 -10.67
C GLY A 283 5.22 -3.82 -9.74
N VAL A 284 4.17 -3.05 -9.46
CA VAL A 284 3.09 -3.43 -8.56
C VAL A 284 1.73 -3.06 -9.16
N GLY A 285 0.71 -3.82 -8.78
CA GLY A 285 -0.66 -3.56 -9.20
C GLY A 285 -1.69 -4.16 -8.26
N LEU A 286 -2.95 -3.85 -8.52
CA LEU A 286 -4.10 -4.33 -7.77
C LEU A 286 -4.92 -5.29 -8.60
N MET A 287 -5.47 -6.30 -7.93
CA MET A 287 -6.68 -6.95 -8.43
C MET A 287 -7.88 -6.13 -7.95
N ILE A 288 -8.76 -5.78 -8.88
CA ILE A 288 -9.94 -4.96 -8.60
C ILE A 288 -11.20 -5.64 -9.12
N ASP A 289 -12.34 -5.16 -8.65
CA ASP A 289 -13.67 -5.59 -9.10
C ASP A 289 -14.63 -4.40 -9.10
N TYR A 290 -15.74 -4.52 -9.80
CA TYR A 290 -16.74 -3.47 -9.87
C TYR A 290 -17.37 -3.22 -8.50
N ASN A 291 -17.55 -1.95 -8.13
CA ASN A 291 -18.43 -1.63 -7.01
C ASN A 291 -19.89 -1.66 -7.48
N GLY A 292 -20.55 -2.82 -7.31
CA GLY A 292 -21.89 -3.08 -7.84
C GLY A 292 -21.88 -3.69 -9.24
N PRO A 293 -23.03 -3.69 -9.94
CA PRO A 293 -23.14 -4.29 -11.27
C PRO A 293 -22.20 -3.62 -12.29
N SER A 294 -21.52 -4.43 -13.10
CA SER A 294 -20.48 -3.95 -14.04
C SER A 294 -20.97 -2.94 -15.09
N GLU A 295 -22.27 -2.98 -15.43
CA GLU A 295 -22.88 -2.09 -16.42
C GLU A 295 -23.22 -0.70 -15.85
N SER A 296 -23.24 -0.56 -14.52
CA SER A 296 -23.68 0.65 -13.82
C SER A 296 -22.68 1.17 -12.78
N CYS A 297 -21.48 0.60 -12.70
CA CYS A 297 -20.51 0.94 -11.66
C CYS A 297 -19.93 2.37 -11.77
N ASN A 298 -20.22 3.11 -12.85
CA ASN A 298 -19.80 4.51 -13.05
C ASN A 298 -18.30 4.77 -12.80
N GLY A 299 -17.44 3.78 -13.08
CA GLY A 299 -16.00 3.85 -12.87
C GLY A 299 -15.53 3.64 -11.44
N HIS A 300 -16.40 3.19 -10.53
CA HIS A 300 -16.06 2.83 -9.16
C HIS A 300 -15.66 1.36 -9.05
N PHE A 301 -14.53 1.12 -8.38
CA PHE A 301 -13.93 -0.19 -8.23
C PHE A 301 -13.50 -0.43 -6.78
N VAL A 302 -13.68 -1.66 -6.33
CA VAL A 302 -13.18 -2.14 -5.05
C VAL A 302 -11.92 -2.97 -5.25
N ARG A 303 -11.03 -2.90 -4.28
CA ARG A 303 -9.83 -3.72 -4.20
C ARG A 303 -10.17 -5.16 -3.79
N LYS A 304 -9.55 -6.13 -4.47
CA LYS A 304 -9.66 -7.58 -4.19
C LYS A 304 -8.32 -8.27 -3.91
N GLY A 305 -7.21 -7.55 -4.06
CA GLY A 305 -5.87 -8.04 -3.77
C GLY A 305 -4.80 -7.22 -4.45
N ALA A 306 -3.56 -7.68 -4.34
CA ALA A 306 -2.42 -7.06 -4.98
C ALA A 306 -1.58 -8.11 -5.72
N PHE A 307 -0.74 -7.63 -6.62
CA PHE A 307 0.27 -8.45 -7.27
C PHE A 307 1.55 -7.65 -7.47
N ARG A 308 2.66 -8.39 -7.54
CA ARG A 308 3.98 -7.83 -7.82
C ARG A 308 4.59 -8.64 -8.96
N PHE A 309 5.22 -7.94 -9.88
CA PHE A 309 5.90 -8.54 -11.01
C PHE A 309 7.33 -8.02 -11.04
N ASN A 310 8.25 -8.89 -11.48
CA ASN A 310 9.67 -8.62 -11.62
C ASN A 310 10.16 -9.41 -12.83
N GLY A 311 10.93 -8.80 -13.72
CA GLY A 311 11.40 -9.49 -14.91
C GLY A 311 10.27 -9.85 -15.88
N THR A 312 9.19 -9.06 -15.94
CA THR A 312 8.00 -9.38 -16.76
C THR A 312 7.97 -8.59 -18.05
N ASP A 313 7.74 -9.26 -19.18
CA ASP A 313 7.58 -8.59 -20.48
C ASP A 313 6.33 -7.69 -20.47
N PHE A 314 6.45 -6.46 -20.98
CA PHE A 314 5.32 -5.54 -21.07
C PHE A 314 4.16 -6.09 -21.92
N GLU A 315 4.45 -6.96 -22.89
CA GLU A 315 3.45 -7.61 -23.72
C GLU A 315 2.43 -8.42 -22.91
N VAL A 316 2.83 -8.93 -21.74
CA VAL A 316 1.94 -9.60 -20.78
C VAL A 316 0.76 -8.70 -20.40
N PHE A 317 0.99 -7.39 -20.28
CA PHE A 317 -0.04 -6.43 -19.87
C PHE A 317 -0.74 -5.80 -21.06
N ARG A 318 0.01 -5.39 -22.09
CA ARG A 318 -0.49 -4.60 -23.23
C ARG A 318 -1.71 -5.23 -23.89
N ASP A 319 -1.70 -6.55 -24.04
CA ASP A 319 -2.76 -7.29 -24.73
C ASP A 319 -3.98 -7.55 -23.83
N THR A 320 -3.83 -7.38 -22.52
CA THR A 320 -4.91 -7.52 -21.54
C THR A 320 -5.69 -6.23 -21.31
N PHE A 321 -5.14 -5.07 -21.71
CA PHE A 321 -5.71 -3.78 -21.40
C PHE A 321 -7.07 -3.55 -22.07
N ILE A 322 -8.01 -3.02 -21.29
CA ILE A 322 -9.34 -2.68 -21.74
C ILE A 322 -9.26 -1.40 -22.58
N LYS A 323 -9.51 -1.51 -23.88
CA LYS A 323 -9.52 -0.35 -24.81
C LYS A 323 -10.93 0.20 -25.07
N ILE A 324 -11.98 -0.54 -24.68
CA ILE A 324 -13.38 -0.20 -24.90
C ILE A 324 -14.08 -0.04 -23.54
N PRO A 325 -13.98 1.14 -22.89
CA PRO A 325 -14.35 1.34 -21.47
C PRO A 325 -15.84 1.19 -21.18
N LYS A 326 -16.72 1.58 -22.12
CA LYS A 326 -18.19 1.58 -21.92
C LYS A 326 -18.77 0.22 -21.53
N ARG A 327 -18.17 -0.89 -21.99
CA ARG A 327 -18.62 -2.25 -21.65
C ARG A 327 -18.24 -2.68 -20.22
N HIS A 328 -17.45 -1.88 -19.54
CA HIS A 328 -16.92 -2.14 -18.21
C HIS A 328 -17.35 -1.04 -17.22
N GLY A 329 -18.46 -0.34 -17.49
CA GLY A 329 -18.98 0.71 -16.61
C GLY A 329 -18.06 1.92 -16.44
N ILE A 330 -17.01 2.04 -17.24
CA ILE A 330 -16.07 3.17 -17.22
C ILE A 330 -16.60 4.24 -18.18
N ALA A 331 -16.92 5.41 -17.65
CA ALA A 331 -17.45 6.53 -18.43
C ALA A 331 -16.35 7.29 -19.21
N SER A 332 -15.12 7.30 -18.71
CA SER A 332 -14.00 7.98 -19.38
C SER A 332 -13.54 7.26 -20.63
N GLY A 333 -12.96 8.00 -21.58
CA GLY A 333 -12.20 7.40 -22.68
C GLY A 333 -10.92 6.70 -22.19
N TYR A 334 -10.35 5.86 -23.06
CA TYR A 334 -9.04 5.25 -22.83
C TYR A 334 -7.93 6.17 -23.33
N ASP A 335 -7.01 6.56 -22.45
CA ASP A 335 -5.77 7.22 -22.80
C ASP A 335 -4.66 6.17 -22.97
N PRO A 336 -3.97 6.07 -24.13
CA PRO A 336 -2.92 5.07 -24.32
C PRO A 336 -1.70 5.22 -23.40
N GLU A 337 -1.42 6.43 -22.91
CA GLU A 337 -0.29 6.69 -22.00
C GLU A 337 -0.73 6.51 -20.55
N LYS A 338 -1.93 7.00 -20.19
CA LYS A 338 -2.36 7.12 -18.79
C LYS A 338 -3.49 6.18 -18.37
N GLY A 339 -4.18 5.55 -19.32
CA GLY A 339 -5.27 4.61 -19.05
C GLY A 339 -6.63 5.28 -18.83
N HIS A 340 -7.40 4.76 -17.88
CA HIS A 340 -8.79 5.18 -17.61
C HIS A 340 -8.87 6.00 -16.33
N LYS A 341 -9.82 6.94 -16.27
CA LYS A 341 -10.22 7.58 -15.01
C LYS A 341 -11.18 6.66 -14.27
N ILE A 342 -10.80 6.30 -13.05
CA ILE A 342 -11.59 5.48 -12.14
C ILE A 342 -11.57 6.06 -10.72
N TRP A 343 -12.44 5.53 -9.88
CA TRP A 343 -12.47 5.74 -8.45
C TRP A 343 -12.18 4.41 -7.77
N LEU A 344 -11.16 4.38 -6.92
CA LEU A 344 -10.85 3.22 -6.07
C LEU A 344 -11.48 3.45 -4.71
N ASP A 345 -12.48 2.63 -4.37
CA ASP A 345 -13.30 2.73 -3.16
C ASP A 345 -12.77 1.96 -1.96
#